data_AF-A0A160P9F1-F1
#
_entry.id   AF-A0A160P9F1-F1
#
_cell.length_a   1.000
_cell.length_b   1.000
_cell.length_c   1.000
_cell.angle_alpha   90.00
_cell.angle_beta   90.00
_cell.angle_gamma   90.00
#
_symmetry.space_group_name_H-M   'P 1'
#
loop_
_entity.id
_entity.type
_entity.pdbx_description
1 polymer ?
#
loop_
_entity_poly.entity_id
_entity_poly.type
_entity_poly.pdbx_seq_one_letter_code
_entity_poly.pdbx_strand_id
1 'polypeptide(L)'
;MTGAFLGLGACHLVTAWGLRAARPAGRLALAGGVVALVVALFPVPLSGGSMRHGSAAAAGFALLAAWPVLAVVPDGPAPWALRPVPAVAVTTAMTLGAGWFLVETERHGTAGIAERSVTFLQALWPLVVVASCLLHRQRADAAA
;
A
#
# COMPACT_ATOMS: atom_id res chain seq x y z
N MET A 1 -1.28 -10.04 16.06
CA MET A 1 -1.26 -9.08 14.93
C MET A 1 -0.30 -9.53 13.83
N THR A 2 0.88 -10.08 14.16
CA THR A 2 1.91 -10.52 13.20
C THR A 2 1.42 -11.46 12.10
N GLY A 3 0.59 -12.46 12.42
CA GLY A 3 0.02 -13.38 11.42
C GLY A 3 -0.90 -12.69 10.39
N ALA A 4 -1.66 -11.67 10.81
CA ALA A 4 -2.51 -10.90 9.90
C ALA A 4 -1.68 -10.06 8.91
N PHE A 5 -0.57 -9.48 9.39
CA PHE A 5 0.36 -8.76 8.53
C PHE A 5 1.10 -9.67 7.54
N LEU A 6 1.49 -10.89 7.96
CA LEU A 6 2.09 -11.86 7.05
C LEU A 6 1.13 -12.28 5.94
N GLY A 7 -0.13 -12.57 6.29
CA GLY A 7 -1.18 -12.86 5.30
C GLY A 7 -1.42 -11.69 4.35
N LEU A 8 -1.50 -10.47 4.89
CA LEU A 8 -1.67 -9.26 4.09
C LEU A 8 -0.49 -9.04 3.14
N GLY A 9 0.74 -9.27 3.62
CA GLY A 9 1.95 -9.17 2.82
C GLY A 9 1.97 -10.17 1.68
N ALA A 10 1.60 -11.42 1.93
CA ALA A 10 1.45 -12.43 0.88
C ALA A 10 0.42 -11.99 -0.18
N CYS A 11 -0.73 -11.46 0.24
CA CYS A 11 -1.75 -10.94 -0.69
C CYS A 11 -1.21 -9.81 -1.58
N HIS A 12 -0.41 -8.89 -1.02
CA HIS A 12 0.18 -7.81 -1.80
C HIS A 12 1.25 -8.31 -2.78
N LEU A 13 2.07 -9.30 -2.39
CA LEU A 13 3.05 -9.91 -3.28
C LEU A 13 2.37 -10.64 -4.46
N VAL A 14 1.31 -11.39 -4.18
CA VAL A 14 0.48 -12.03 -5.22
C VAL A 14 -0.16 -10.98 -6.13
N THR A 15 -0.64 -9.86 -5.56
CA THR A 15 -1.20 -8.74 -6.33
C THR A 15 -0.13 -8.09 -7.20
N ALA A 16 1.05 -7.79 -6.66
CA ALA A 16 2.19 -7.25 -7.41
C ALA A 16 2.60 -8.18 -8.55
N TRP A 17 2.57 -9.50 -8.33
CA TRP A 17 2.85 -10.49 -9.37
C TRP A 17 1.80 -10.49 -10.49
N GLY A 18 0.51 -10.48 -10.11
CA GLY A 18 -0.63 -10.61 -11.03
C GLY A 18 -0.98 -9.34 -11.80
N LEU A 19 -0.65 -8.14 -11.27
CA LEU A 19 -1.07 -6.85 -11.82
C LEU A 19 -0.22 -6.41 -13.04
N ARG A 20 -0.18 -7.23 -14.09
CA ARG A 20 0.57 -6.95 -15.34
C ARG A 20 0.08 -5.69 -16.07
N ALA A 21 -1.15 -5.26 -15.81
CA ALA A 21 -1.70 -4.02 -16.36
C ALA A 21 -1.08 -2.76 -15.75
N ALA A 22 -0.49 -2.84 -14.55
CA ALA A 22 0.17 -1.72 -13.91
C ALA A 22 1.62 -1.59 -14.35
N ARG A 23 2.14 -0.36 -14.31
CA ARG A 23 3.56 -0.11 -14.59
C ARG A 23 4.47 -0.89 -13.64
N PRO A 24 5.65 -1.36 -14.11
CA PRO A 24 6.57 -2.15 -13.31
C PRO A 24 7.04 -1.40 -12.04
N ALA A 25 7.17 -0.08 -12.10
CA ALA A 25 7.52 0.75 -10.94
C ALA A 25 6.51 0.63 -9.79
N GLY A 26 5.20 0.66 -10.08
CA GLY A 26 4.15 0.47 -9.08
C GLY A 26 4.15 -0.94 -8.48
N ARG A 27 4.45 -1.96 -9.27
CA ARG A 27 4.55 -3.36 -8.82
C ARG A 27 5.73 -3.55 -7.86
N LEU A 28 6.88 -2.94 -8.18
CA LEU A 28 8.08 -2.95 -7.33
C LEU A 28 7.85 -2.20 -6.01
N ALA A 29 7.18 -1.05 -6.05
CA ALA A 29 6.83 -0.30 -4.84
C ALA A 29 5.87 -1.09 -3.93
N LEU A 30 4.88 -1.78 -4.51
CA LEU A 30 3.96 -2.63 -3.77
C LEU A 30 4.68 -3.82 -3.10
N ALA A 31 5.57 -4.49 -3.83
CA ALA A 31 6.37 -5.59 -3.28
C ALA A 31 7.37 -5.11 -2.22
N GLY A 32 8.07 -4.00 -2.47
CA GLY A 32 9.07 -3.44 -1.57
C GLY A 32 8.48 -2.91 -0.27
N GLY A 33 7.31 -2.25 -0.32
CA GLY A 33 6.64 -1.74 0.87
C GLY A 33 6.23 -2.84 1.86
N VAL A 34 5.78 -3.97 1.34
CA VAL A 34 5.42 -5.16 2.13
C VAL A 34 6.64 -5.80 2.77
N VAL A 35 7.72 -5.97 2.02
CA VAL A 35 8.97 -6.55 2.53
C VAL A 35 9.54 -5.69 3.66
N ALA A 36 9.53 -4.36 3.50
CA ALA A 36 9.98 -3.43 4.53
C ALA A 36 9.13 -3.50 5.81
N LEU A 37 7.80 -3.65 5.68
CA LEU A 37 6.90 -3.85 6.82
C LEU A 37 7.10 -5.20 7.52
N VAL A 38 7.33 -6.28 6.77
CA VAL A 38 7.62 -7.61 7.35
C VAL A 38 8.94 -7.61 8.11
N VAL A 39 9.95 -6.91 7.60
CA VAL A 39 11.22 -6.70 8.32
C VAL A 39 11.00 -5.90 9.61
N ALA A 40 10.12 -4.88 9.58
CA ALA A 40 9.74 -4.13 10.77
C ALA A 40 8.90 -4.93 11.77
N LEU A 41 8.29 -6.06 11.40
CA LEU A 41 7.52 -6.89 12.33
C LEU A 41 8.37 -7.85 13.17
N PHE A 42 9.68 -7.94 12.90
CA PHE A 42 10.58 -8.68 13.79
C PHE A 42 10.73 -7.95 15.13
N PRO A 43 10.56 -8.67 16.26
CA PRO A 43 10.42 -8.04 17.57
C PRO A 43 11.65 -7.22 17.95
N VAL A 44 11.39 -5.99 18.41
CA VAL A 44 12.37 -5.10 19.03
C VAL A 44 12.91 -5.78 20.29
N PRO A 45 14.25 -5.89 20.47
CA PRO A 45 14.83 -6.28 21.75
C PRO A 45 14.35 -5.32 22.86
N LEU A 46 14.15 -5.82 24.08
CA LEU A 46 13.60 -5.09 25.24
C LEU A 46 14.29 -3.75 25.59
N SER A 47 15.40 -3.41 24.94
CA SER A 47 16.24 -2.23 25.15
C SER A 47 15.80 -0.95 24.40
N GLY A 48 14.55 -0.85 23.94
CA GLY A 48 14.02 0.34 23.27
C GLY A 48 14.19 0.33 21.74
N GLY A 49 13.28 1.00 21.03
CA GLY A 49 13.19 1.01 19.57
C GLY A 49 14.49 1.45 18.90
N SER A 50 15.12 0.58 18.12
CA SER A 50 16.28 0.95 17.31
C SER A 50 15.87 1.93 16.21
N MET A 51 16.68 2.96 15.94
CA MET A 51 16.47 3.86 14.78
C MET A 51 16.30 3.09 13.46
N ARG A 52 16.90 1.90 13.35
CA ARG A 52 16.77 0.99 12.20
C ARG A 52 15.34 0.47 12.00
N HIS A 53 14.61 0.25 13.10
CA HIS A 53 13.23 -0.22 13.06
C HIS A 53 12.29 0.90 12.60
N GLY A 54 12.44 2.10 13.17
CA GLY A 54 11.68 3.28 12.75
C GLY A 54 11.89 3.64 11.28
N SER A 55 13.13 3.58 10.79
CA SER A 55 13.42 3.86 9.37
C SER A 55 12.88 2.79 8.42
N ALA A 56 12.92 1.51 8.80
CA ALA A 56 12.33 0.42 8.00
C ALA A 56 10.80 0.55 7.92
N ALA A 57 10.13 0.85 9.03
CA ALA A 57 8.69 1.09 9.05
C ALA A 57 8.30 2.30 8.18
N ALA A 58 9.03 3.42 8.32
CA ALA A 58 8.80 4.62 7.52
C ALA A 58 8.98 4.35 6.02
N ALA A 59 10.03 3.61 5.63
CA ALA A 59 10.25 3.21 4.25
C ALA A 59 9.11 2.32 3.72
N GLY A 60 8.60 1.38 4.53
CA GLY A 60 7.45 0.54 4.18
C GLY A 60 6.18 1.36 3.92
N PHE A 61 5.82 2.26 4.85
CA PHE A 61 4.67 3.16 4.68
C PHE A 61 4.83 4.09 3.48
N ALA A 62 6.03 4.62 3.23
CA ALA A 62 6.29 5.50 2.10
C ALA A 62 6.15 4.78 0.76
N LEU A 63 6.71 3.57 0.64
CA LEU A 63 6.58 2.75 -0.57
C LEU A 63 5.11 2.36 -0.83
N LEU A 64 4.37 1.99 0.22
CA LEU A 64 2.94 1.72 0.12
C LEU A 64 2.09 2.98 -0.10
N ALA A 65 2.55 4.17 0.26
CA ALA A 65 1.85 5.41 -0.10
C ALA A 65 2.13 5.77 -1.56
N ALA A 66 3.36 5.57 -2.06
CA ALA A 66 3.79 5.97 -3.40
C ALA A 66 3.34 5.03 -4.53
N TRP A 67 3.09 3.75 -4.23
CA TRP A 67 2.76 2.75 -5.26
C TRP A 67 1.58 3.13 -6.19
N PRO A 68 0.48 3.80 -5.74
CA PRO A 68 -0.65 4.12 -6.61
C PRO A 68 -0.23 5.01 -7.77
N VAL A 69 0.53 6.08 -7.50
CA VAL A 69 1.04 7.00 -8.53
C VAL A 69 2.07 6.30 -9.43
N LEU A 70 2.91 5.43 -8.86
CA LEU A 70 3.88 4.65 -9.63
C LEU A 70 3.23 3.56 -10.50
N ALA A 71 2.00 3.16 -10.20
CA ALA A 71 1.22 2.17 -10.95
C ALA A 71 0.42 2.78 -12.11
N VAL A 72 0.28 4.11 -12.17
CA VAL A 72 -0.56 4.82 -13.16
C VAL A 72 -0.19 4.47 -14.59
N VAL A 73 -1.22 4.25 -15.41
CA VAL A 73 -1.12 4.11 -16.86
C VAL A 73 -1.82 5.31 -17.52
N PRO A 74 -1.07 6.29 -18.05
CA PRO A 74 -1.64 7.55 -18.56
C PRO A 74 -2.43 7.40 -19.87
N ASP A 75 -2.08 6.41 -20.69
CA ASP A 75 -2.51 6.34 -22.09
C ASP A 75 -3.40 5.11 -22.35
N GLY A 76 -4.57 5.34 -22.96
CA GLY A 76 -5.50 4.30 -23.41
C GLY A 76 -6.70 4.04 -22.48
N PRO A 77 -7.57 3.06 -22.81
CA PRO A 77 -8.70 2.65 -21.99
C PRO A 77 -8.19 1.89 -20.75
N ALA A 78 -7.53 2.59 -19.84
CA ALA A 78 -7.04 2.00 -18.60
C ALA A 78 -8.19 1.83 -17.59
N PRO A 79 -8.14 0.79 -16.73
CA PRO A 79 -9.02 0.67 -15.57
C PRO A 79 -9.01 1.97 -14.76
N TRP A 80 -10.19 2.40 -14.29
CA TRP A 80 -10.34 3.71 -13.66
C TRP A 80 -9.41 3.91 -12.44
N ALA A 81 -9.11 2.84 -11.70
CA ALA A 81 -8.27 2.88 -10.51
C ALA A 81 -6.77 3.06 -10.84
N LEU A 82 -6.37 2.85 -12.10
CA LEU A 82 -5.01 3.12 -12.62
C LEU A 82 -4.88 4.50 -13.27
N ARG A 83 -5.91 5.35 -13.17
CA ARG A 83 -5.88 6.72 -13.68
C ARG A 83 -5.15 7.66 -12.71
N PRO A 84 -4.57 8.77 -13.20
CA PRO A 84 -3.83 9.72 -12.37
C PRO A 84 -4.63 10.29 -11.20
N VAL A 85 -5.89 10.70 -11.43
CA VAL A 85 -6.71 11.40 -10.42
C VAL A 85 -6.98 10.53 -9.18
N PRO A 86 -7.52 9.29 -9.30
CA PRO A 86 -7.69 8.41 -8.14
C PRO A 86 -6.36 8.04 -7.48
N ALA A 87 -5.31 7.80 -8.26
CA ALA A 87 -4.00 7.44 -7.74
C ALA A 87 -3.41 8.54 -6.84
N VAL A 88 -3.46 9.81 -7.28
CA VAL A 88 -3.00 10.96 -6.49
C VAL A 88 -3.86 11.16 -5.24
N ALA A 89 -5.18 11.03 -5.34
CA ALA A 89 -6.08 11.18 -4.20
C ALA A 89 -5.77 10.14 -3.10
N VAL A 90 -5.59 8.88 -3.49
CA VAL A 90 -5.30 7.79 -2.55
C VAL A 90 -3.89 7.90 -1.97
N THR A 91 -2.90 8.26 -2.78
CA THR A 91 -1.52 8.53 -2.33
C THR A 91 -1.50 9.62 -1.26
N THR A 92 -2.24 10.71 -1.50
CA THR A 92 -2.39 11.82 -0.54
C THR A 92 -3.05 11.34 0.74
N ALA A 93 -4.15 10.58 0.65
CA ALA A 93 -4.85 10.05 1.82
C ALA A 93 -3.98 9.11 2.66
N MET A 94 -3.23 8.21 2.02
CA MET A 94 -2.26 7.32 2.69
C MET A 94 -1.15 8.12 3.38
N THR A 95 -0.63 9.16 2.71
CA THR A 95 0.43 10.02 3.26
C THR A 95 -0.05 10.80 4.49
N LEU A 96 -1.26 11.37 4.42
CA LEU A 96 -1.88 12.06 5.56
C LEU A 96 -2.17 11.11 6.72
N GLY A 97 -2.66 9.90 6.43
CA GLY A 97 -2.87 8.86 7.44
C GLY A 97 -1.58 8.42 8.13
N ALA A 98 -0.49 8.27 7.38
CA ALA A 98 0.83 7.98 7.92
C ALA A 98 1.38 9.13 8.78
N GLY A 99 1.18 10.38 8.35
CA GLY A 99 1.52 11.57 9.13
C GLY A 99 0.73 11.65 10.45
N TRP A 100 -0.56 11.32 10.42
CA TRP A 100 -1.38 11.24 11.63
C TRP A 100 -0.86 10.17 12.60
N PHE A 101 -0.56 8.97 12.10
CA PHE A 101 0.03 7.91 12.91
C PHE A 101 1.35 8.35 13.59
N LEU A 102 2.22 9.04 12.86
CA LEU A 102 3.47 9.55 13.41
C LEU A 102 3.23 10.56 14.54
N VAL A 103 2.32 11.52 14.32
CA VAL A 103 1.96 12.53 15.34
C VAL A 103 1.39 11.89 16.61
N GLU A 104 0.50 10.90 16.48
CA GLU A 104 -0.10 10.21 17.64
C GLU A 104 0.90 9.35 18.40
N THR A 105 1.90 8.80 17.69
CA THR A 105 2.98 8.02 18.31
C THR A 105 3.85 8.91 19.20
N GLU A 106 4.25 10.09 18.70
CA GLU A 106 5.03 11.07 19.48
C GLU A 106 4.22 11.62 20.67
N ARG A 107 2.93 11.87 20.47
CA ARG A 107 2.03 12.41 21.50
C ARG A 107 1.51 11.38 22.50
N HIS A 108 1.90 10.10 22.38
CA HIS A 108 1.39 9.00 23.20
C HIS A 108 -0.15 8.94 23.22
N GLY A 109 -0.78 9.30 22.11
CA GLY A 109 -2.22 9.36 21.93
C GLY A 109 -2.81 8.05 21.43
N THR A 110 -3.68 8.14 20.44
CA THR A 110 -4.42 7.00 19.85
C THR A 110 -3.70 6.37 18.66
N ALA A 111 -2.37 6.21 18.77
CA ALA A 111 -1.51 5.73 17.66
C ALA A 111 -2.01 4.44 17.01
N GLY A 112 -2.53 3.49 17.81
CA GLY A 112 -3.07 2.25 17.29
C GLY A 112 -4.31 2.41 16.39
N ILE A 113 -5.11 3.46 16.54
CA ILE A 113 -6.27 3.72 15.66
C ILE A 113 -5.79 4.29 14.33
N ALA A 114 -4.87 5.26 14.40
CA ALA A 114 -4.27 5.86 13.21
C ALA A 114 -3.54 4.80 12.36
N GLU A 115 -2.74 3.93 13.01
CA GLU A 115 -2.03 2.82 12.38
C GLU A 115 -2.99 1.88 11.63
N ARG A 116 -4.06 1.44 12.30
CA ARG A 116 -5.06 0.53 11.70
C ARG A 116 -5.75 1.18 10.52
N SER A 117 -6.06 2.47 10.61
CA SER A 117 -6.74 3.22 9.56
C SER A 117 -5.88 3.34 8.29
N VAL A 118 -4.60 3.73 8.44
CA VAL A 118 -3.68 3.83 7.28
C VAL A 118 -3.37 2.45 6.69
N THR A 119 -3.18 1.44 7.54
CA THR A 119 -2.93 0.06 7.10
C THR A 119 -4.13 -0.51 6.35
N PHE A 120 -5.35 -0.24 6.82
CA PHE A 120 -6.57 -0.64 6.13
C PHE A 120 -6.68 0.00 4.74
N LEU A 121 -6.39 1.30 4.63
CA LEU A 121 -6.38 1.99 3.35
C LEU A 121 -5.32 1.41 2.40
N GLN A 122 -4.11 1.16 2.91
CA GLN A 122 -3.01 0.52 2.17
C GLN A 122 -3.35 -0.89 1.69
N ALA A 123 -4.12 -1.64 2.49
CA ALA A 123 -4.63 -2.96 2.14
C ALA A 123 -5.76 -2.96 1.12
N LEU A 124 -6.68 -1.99 1.24
CA LEU A 124 -7.90 -1.94 0.43
C LEU A 124 -7.62 -1.51 -1.00
N TRP A 125 -6.72 -0.55 -1.21
CA TRP A 125 -6.50 0.01 -2.54
C TRP A 125 -6.02 -1.01 -3.60
N PRO A 126 -5.06 -1.92 -3.31
CA PRO A 126 -4.69 -2.98 -4.26
C PRO A 126 -5.88 -3.85 -4.69
N LEU A 127 -6.79 -4.17 -3.77
CA LEU A 127 -8.01 -4.92 -4.08
C LEU A 127 -8.94 -4.14 -5.02
N VAL A 128 -9.13 -2.85 -4.76
CA VAL A 128 -9.91 -1.95 -5.62
C VAL A 128 -9.31 -1.88 -7.02
N VAL A 129 -7.99 -1.81 -7.14
CA VAL A 129 -7.29 -1.81 -8.43
C VAL A 129 -7.50 -3.13 -9.17
N VAL A 130 -7.36 -4.29 -8.50
CA VAL A 130 -7.64 -5.60 -9.10
C VAL A 130 -9.10 -5.70 -9.57
N ALA A 131 -10.07 -5.31 -8.74
CA ALA A 131 -11.48 -5.31 -9.09
C ALA A 131 -11.78 -4.40 -10.29
N SER A 132 -11.17 -3.21 -10.33
CA SER A 132 -11.26 -2.28 -11.46
C SER A 132 -10.76 -2.91 -12.76
N CYS A 133 -9.63 -3.62 -12.71
CA CYS A 133 -9.08 -4.34 -13.86
C CYS A 133 -10.01 -5.47 -14.34
N LEU A 134 -10.58 -6.26 -13.42
CA LEU A 134 -11.50 -7.35 -13.76
C LEU A 134 -12.79 -6.82 -14.40
N LEU A 135 -13.39 -5.78 -13.83
CA LEU A 135 -14.59 -5.14 -14.39
C LEU A 135 -14.33 -4.51 -15.76
N HIS A 136 -13.15 -3.93 -15.96
CA HIS A 136 -12.77 -3.38 -17.26
C HIS A 136 -12.67 -4.48 -18.33
N ARG A 137 -12.06 -5.63 -17.99
CA ARG A 137 -12.00 -6.80 -18.89
C ARG A 137 -13.38 -7.34 -19.26
N GLN A 138 -14.25 -7.55 -18.28
CA GLN A 138 -15.62 -8.03 -18.52
C GLN A 138 -16.41 -7.12 -19.46
N ARG A 139 -16.22 -5.79 -19.35
CA ARG A 139 -16.87 -4.82 -20.25
C ARG A 139 -16.32 -4.86 -21.67
N ALA A 140 -15.03 -5.11 -21.83
CA ALA A 140 -14.41 -5.28 -23.14
C ALA A 140 -14.90 -6.57 -23.81
N ASP A 141 -14.98 -7.68 -23.06
CA ASP A 141 -15.45 -8.98 -23.56
C ASP A 141 -16.94 -8.93 -23.98
N ALA A 142 -17.77 -8.14 -23.29
CA ALA A 142 -19.19 -7.97 -23.63
C ALA A 142 -19.46 -7.04 -24.83
N ALA A 143 -18.46 -6.28 -25.26
CA ALA A 143 -18.56 -5.33 -26.38
C ALA A 143 -17.94 -5.87 -27.69
N ALA A 144 -17.32 -7.05 -27.64
CA ALA A 144 -16.73 -7.78 -28.77
C ALA A 144 -17.72 -8.80 -29.35
#